data_AF-A0A962MZ94-F1
#
_entry.id   AF-A0A962MZ94-F1
#
_cell.length_a   1.000
_cell.length_b   1.000
_cell.length_c   1.000
_cell.angle_alpha   90.00
_cell.angle_beta   90.00
_cell.angle_gamma   90.00
#
_symmetry.space_group_name_H-M   'P 1'
#
loop_
_entity.id
_entity.type
_entity.pdbx_description
1 polymer ?
#
loop_
_entity_poly.entity_id
_entity_poly.type
_entity_poly.pdbx_seq_one_letter_code
_entity_poly.pdbx_strand_id
1 'polypeptide(L)'
;MALLAYLGLAVVATLSVPALYRLAGYSDQDDIARLQQREATEHTALLQRLKDLRSELAELKLDEGVRQADALSGILDDYHSVVETRFFGKKSAPLSYLGAARTVQKQAVQNLADVVATGHSLSGIAHNFSTATGQQRQERHGELYEAQSRRLRELLDENNRLFDALTATAVEVANMKSVSAFERTDAHARLLTLAQIANGQGR
;
A
#
# COMPACT_ATOMS: atom_id res chain seq x y z
N MET A 1 25.84 -38.16 38.63
CA MET A 1 25.62 -36.88 39.34
C MET A 1 26.33 -35.71 38.66
N ALA A 2 27.65 -35.75 38.47
CA ALA A 2 28.40 -34.63 37.85
C ALA A 2 27.91 -34.26 36.43
N LEU A 3 27.64 -35.25 35.57
CA LEU A 3 27.16 -35.03 34.20
C LEU A 3 25.82 -34.28 34.12
N LEU A 4 24.90 -34.57 35.04
CA LEU A 4 23.60 -33.87 35.13
C LEU A 4 23.77 -32.43 35.61
N ALA A 5 24.71 -32.18 36.53
CA ALA A 5 25.03 -30.83 37.00
C ALA A 5 25.66 -29.97 35.89
N TYR A 6 26.58 -30.54 35.10
CA TYR A 6 27.17 -29.84 33.95
C TYR A 6 26.14 -29.53 32.86
N LEU A 7 25.20 -30.45 32.60
CA LEU A 7 24.13 -30.24 31.63
C LEU A 7 23.16 -29.14 32.09
N GLY A 8 22.82 -29.11 33.38
CA GLY A 8 22.03 -28.02 33.97
C GLY A 8 22.71 -26.66 33.86
N LEU A 9 24.00 -26.58 34.17
CA LEU A 9 24.80 -25.35 34.02
C LEU A 9 24.89 -24.89 32.56
N ALA A 10 25.06 -25.81 31.62
CA ALA A 10 25.10 -25.50 30.19
C ALA A 10 23.75 -24.95 29.67
N VAL A 11 22.63 -25.49 30.13
CA VAL A 11 21.28 -24.99 29.76
C VAL A 11 21.04 -23.61 30.35
N VAL A 12 21.41 -23.37 31.61
CA VAL A 12 21.29 -22.04 32.22
C VAL A 12 22.18 -21.03 31.51
N ALA A 13 23.42 -21.38 31.17
CA ALA A 13 24.33 -20.51 30.44
C ALA A 13 23.79 -20.15 29.05
N THR A 14 23.31 -21.13 28.29
CA THR A 14 22.78 -20.91 26.92
C THR A 14 21.45 -20.15 26.91
N LEU A 15 20.58 -20.32 27.92
CA LEU A 15 19.32 -19.59 28.03
C LEU A 15 19.45 -18.22 28.70
N SER A 16 20.50 -18.00 29.51
CA SER A 16 20.72 -16.72 30.20
C SER A 16 20.94 -15.56 29.24
N VAL A 17 21.65 -15.78 28.13
CA VAL A 17 21.92 -14.75 27.11
C VAL A 17 20.64 -14.25 26.43
N PRO A 18 19.79 -15.11 25.82
CA PRO A 18 18.53 -14.64 25.21
C PRO A 18 17.54 -14.12 26.25
N ALA A 19 17.53 -14.66 27.47
CA ALA A 19 16.67 -14.16 28.54
C ALA A 19 17.08 -12.76 29.00
N LEU A 20 18.38 -12.52 29.24
CA LEU A 20 18.91 -11.20 29.58
C LEU A 20 18.75 -10.21 28.43
N TYR A 21 18.95 -10.64 27.18
CA TYR A 21 18.74 -9.81 26.01
C TYR A 21 17.27 -9.35 25.87
N ARG A 22 16.30 -10.23 26.16
CA ARG A 22 14.88 -9.85 26.25
C ARG A 22 14.57 -8.98 27.47
N LEU A 23 15.08 -9.33 28.66
CA LEU A 23 14.84 -8.59 29.91
C LEU A 23 15.43 -7.17 29.87
N ALA A 24 16.57 -6.99 29.21
CA ALA A 24 17.20 -5.70 29.01
C ALA A 24 16.49 -4.82 27.96
N GLY A 25 15.48 -5.35 27.25
CA GLY A 25 14.68 -4.60 26.28
C GLY A 25 15.33 -4.40 24.92
N TYR A 26 16.50 -5.02 24.64
CA TYR A 26 17.17 -4.91 23.34
C TYR A 26 16.35 -5.53 22.20
N SER A 27 15.63 -6.62 22.47
CA SER A 27 14.70 -7.24 21.52
C SER A 27 13.64 -6.25 21.00
N ASP A 28 13.02 -5.50 21.90
CA ASP A 28 11.95 -4.57 21.52
C ASP A 28 12.50 -3.36 20.75
N GLN A 29 13.70 -2.90 21.12
CA GLN A 29 14.38 -1.80 20.43
C GLN A 29 14.81 -2.18 19.01
N ASP A 30 15.39 -3.36 18.84
CA ASP A 30 15.80 -3.88 17.52
C ASP A 30 14.59 -4.12 16.61
N ASP A 31 13.47 -4.60 17.16
CA ASP A 31 12.24 -4.78 16.38
C ASP A 31 11.63 -3.44 15.95
N ILE A 32 11.63 -2.42 16.82
CA ILE A 32 11.20 -1.06 16.45
C ILE A 32 12.11 -0.49 15.36
N ALA A 33 13.43 -0.61 15.49
CA ALA A 33 14.39 -0.11 14.51
C ALA A 33 14.20 -0.78 13.13
N ARG A 34 13.99 -2.11 13.12
CA ARG A 34 13.68 -2.85 11.89
C ARG A 34 12.39 -2.39 11.24
N LEU A 35 11.34 -2.15 12.04
CA LEU A 35 10.05 -1.68 11.55
C LEU A 35 10.15 -0.27 10.96
N GLN A 36 10.88 0.63 11.62
CA GLN A 36 11.17 1.98 11.14
C GLN A 36 11.89 1.95 9.79
N GLN A 37 12.97 1.18 9.70
CA GLN A 37 13.75 1.07 8.47
C GLN A 37 12.92 0.51 7.32
N ARG A 38 12.13 -0.54 7.60
CA ARG A 38 11.23 -1.13 6.61
C ARG A 38 10.20 -0.12 6.13
N GLU A 39 9.57 0.62 7.04
CA GLU A 39 8.55 1.61 6.71
C GLU A 39 9.10 2.75 5.85
N ALA A 40 10.26 3.30 6.20
CA ALA A 40 10.93 4.33 5.41
C ALA A 40 11.32 3.84 4.01
N THR A 41 11.79 2.59 3.92
CA THR A 41 12.15 1.97 2.64
C THR A 41 10.92 1.78 1.75
N GLU A 42 9.83 1.23 2.31
CA GLU A 42 8.59 1.00 1.57
C GLU A 42 7.92 2.31 1.15
N HIS A 43 7.92 3.34 2.00
CA HIS A 43 7.41 4.67 1.68
C HIS A 43 8.19 5.32 0.52
N THR A 44 9.53 5.33 0.61
CA THR A 44 10.39 5.89 -0.46
C THR A 44 10.16 5.18 -1.80
N ALA A 45 10.06 3.84 -1.77
CA ALA A 45 9.82 3.06 -2.97
C ALA A 45 8.44 3.36 -3.61
N LEU A 46 7.40 3.54 -2.79
CA LEU A 46 6.06 3.89 -3.28
C LEU A 46 6.01 5.30 -3.88
N LEU A 47 6.62 6.28 -3.21
CA LEU A 47 6.70 7.65 -3.74
C LEU A 47 7.46 7.71 -5.06
N GLN A 48 8.60 7.01 -5.16
CA GLN A 48 9.36 6.98 -6.39
C GLN A 48 8.54 6.36 -7.53
N ARG A 49 7.89 5.23 -7.27
CA ARG A 49 7.02 4.59 -8.27
C ARG A 49 5.86 5.48 -8.68
N LEU A 50 5.26 6.20 -7.73
CA LEU A 50 4.17 7.13 -8.02
C LEU A 50 4.62 8.32 -8.87
N LYS A 51 5.82 8.84 -8.61
CA LYS A 51 6.44 9.90 -9.40
C LYS A 51 6.65 9.47 -10.85
N ASP A 52 7.13 8.24 -11.05
CA ASP A 52 7.33 7.66 -12.37
C ASP A 52 5.98 7.51 -13.10
N LEU A 53 4.99 6.91 -12.44
CA LEU A 53 3.62 6.77 -12.97
C LEU A 53 2.97 8.12 -13.31
N ARG A 54 3.15 9.14 -12.47
CA ARG A 54 2.66 10.50 -12.72
C ARG A 54 3.23 11.06 -14.02
N SER A 55 4.52 10.86 -14.27
CA SER A 55 5.17 11.29 -15.52
C SER A 55 4.54 10.61 -16.72
N GLU A 56 4.37 9.29 -16.66
CA GLU A 56 3.76 8.49 -17.74
C GLU A 56 2.30 8.89 -17.98
N LEU A 57 1.52 9.14 -16.92
CA LEU A 57 0.13 9.63 -17.01
C LEU A 57 0.07 11.02 -17.69
N ALA A 58 1.02 11.90 -17.38
CA ALA A 58 1.11 13.22 -18.01
C ALA A 58 1.48 13.13 -19.50
N GLU A 59 2.41 12.24 -19.86
CA GLU A 59 2.76 11.97 -21.26
C GLU A 59 1.57 11.41 -22.06
N LEU A 60 0.75 10.57 -21.42
CA LEU A 60 -0.49 10.02 -21.98
C LEU A 60 -1.67 11.02 -21.97
N LYS A 61 -1.49 12.22 -21.41
CA LYS A 61 -2.53 13.25 -21.23
C LYS A 61 -3.74 12.75 -20.43
N LEU A 62 -3.50 11.90 -19.43
CA LEU A 62 -4.51 11.38 -18.51
C LEU A 62 -4.56 12.28 -17.26
N ASP A 63 -5.14 13.48 -17.41
CA ASP A 63 -5.15 14.53 -16.37
C ASP A 63 -5.73 14.05 -15.03
N GLU A 64 -6.77 13.22 -15.07
CA GLU A 64 -7.34 12.62 -13.84
C GLU A 64 -6.34 11.69 -13.16
N GLY A 65 -5.64 10.83 -13.92
CA GLY A 65 -4.60 9.98 -13.38
C GLY A 65 -3.47 10.79 -12.74
N VAL A 66 -3.07 11.91 -13.34
CA VAL A 66 -2.07 12.83 -12.76
C VAL A 66 -2.55 13.40 -11.42
N ARG A 67 -3.81 13.88 -11.37
CA ARG A 67 -4.42 14.36 -10.10
C ARG A 67 -4.44 13.27 -9.04
N GLN A 68 -4.81 12.05 -9.41
CA GLN A 68 -4.85 10.90 -8.51
C GLN A 68 -3.46 10.53 -7.97
N ALA A 69 -2.43 10.58 -8.82
CA ALA A 69 -1.05 10.39 -8.40
C ALA A 69 -0.61 11.50 -7.42
N ASP A 70 -0.93 12.76 -7.69
CA ASP A 70 -0.60 13.87 -6.78
C ASP A 70 -1.32 13.74 -5.43
N ALA A 71 -2.61 13.36 -5.44
CA ALA A 71 -3.37 13.10 -4.22
C ALA A 71 -2.80 11.93 -3.41
N LEU A 72 -2.46 10.82 -4.06
CA LEU A 72 -1.90 9.66 -3.39
C LEU A 72 -0.51 9.96 -2.80
N SER A 73 0.33 10.78 -3.45
CA SER A 73 1.58 11.28 -2.87
C SER A 73 1.33 11.97 -1.53
N GLY A 74 0.37 12.90 -1.49
CA GLY A 74 0.01 13.60 -0.25
C GLY A 74 -0.47 12.66 0.84
N ILE A 75 -1.34 11.69 0.50
CA ILE A 75 -1.83 10.68 1.46
C ILE A 75 -0.68 9.82 1.99
N LEU A 76 0.27 9.42 1.15
CA LEU A 76 1.44 8.62 1.56
C LEU A 76 2.33 9.39 2.53
N ASP A 77 2.56 10.68 2.28
CA ASP A 77 3.38 11.56 3.13
C ASP A 77 2.71 11.83 4.48
N ASP A 78 1.43 12.20 4.47
CA ASP A 78 0.66 12.42 5.68
C ASP A 78 0.63 11.17 6.56
N TYR A 79 0.41 10.02 5.93
CA TYR A 79 0.44 8.74 6.62
C TYR A 79 1.81 8.45 7.22
N HIS A 80 2.90 8.59 6.45
CA HIS A 80 4.25 8.35 6.94
C HIS A 80 4.60 9.26 8.14
N SER A 81 4.22 10.54 8.08
CA SER A 81 4.40 11.49 9.17
C SER A 81 3.62 11.10 10.44
N VAL A 82 2.37 10.64 10.29
CA VAL A 82 1.58 10.13 11.42
C VAL A 82 2.24 8.89 12.03
N VAL A 83 2.78 8.00 11.21
CA VAL A 83 3.49 6.81 11.70
C VAL A 83 4.74 7.18 12.47
N GLU A 84 5.52 8.11 11.93
CA GLU A 84 6.76 8.55 12.56
C GLU A 84 6.52 9.20 13.93
N THR A 85 5.53 10.08 14.00
CA THR A 85 5.25 10.88 15.20
C THR A 85 4.46 10.12 16.28
N ARG A 86 3.60 9.16 15.91
CA ARG A 86 2.67 8.52 16.87
C ARG A 86 2.98 7.09 17.21
N PHE A 87 3.58 6.32 16.30
CA PHE A 87 3.76 4.88 16.49
C PHE A 87 5.18 4.52 16.88
N PHE A 88 6.19 5.25 16.43
CA PHE A 88 7.56 5.01 16.87
C PHE A 88 7.77 5.43 18.34
N GLY A 89 8.34 4.51 19.13
CA GLY A 89 8.65 4.72 20.55
C GLY A 89 7.49 4.47 21.54
N LYS A 90 6.32 3.99 21.09
CA LYS A 90 5.20 3.63 21.99
C LYS A 90 4.96 2.11 22.03
N LYS A 91 4.83 1.54 23.23
CA LYS A 91 4.60 0.10 23.50
C LYS A 91 3.34 -0.51 22.86
N SER A 92 2.47 0.30 22.25
CA SER A 92 1.17 -0.13 21.71
C SER A 92 0.92 0.45 20.32
N ALA A 93 1.91 0.46 19.44
CA ALA A 93 1.68 0.71 18.02
C ALA A 93 0.99 -0.52 17.41
N PRO A 94 -0.27 -0.43 16.97
CA PRO A 94 -0.95 -1.58 16.41
C PRO A 94 -0.45 -1.77 14.97
N LEU A 95 0.60 -2.60 14.84
CA LEU A 95 1.27 -2.98 13.60
C LEU A 95 0.31 -3.49 12.51
N SER A 96 -0.86 -4.00 12.91
CA SER A 96 -1.89 -4.49 12.02
C SER A 96 -2.56 -3.39 11.19
N TYR A 97 -2.76 -2.18 11.74
CA TYR A 97 -3.26 -1.04 10.95
C TYR A 97 -2.25 -0.63 9.90
N LEU A 98 -0.97 -0.66 10.28
CA LEU A 98 0.09 -0.27 9.38
C LEU A 98 0.17 -1.20 8.18
N GLY A 99 0.06 -2.50 8.41
CA GLY A 99 0.01 -3.50 7.35
C GLY A 99 -1.19 -3.32 6.43
N ALA A 100 -2.39 -3.11 6.98
CA ALA A 100 -3.60 -2.99 6.17
C ALA A 100 -3.62 -1.71 5.32
N ALA A 101 -3.26 -0.56 5.89
CA ALA A 101 -3.14 0.70 5.15
C ALA A 101 -2.08 0.59 4.05
N ARG A 102 -0.94 -0.04 4.34
CA ARG A 102 0.12 -0.26 3.36
C ARG A 102 -0.32 -1.14 2.19
N THR A 103 -1.14 -2.16 2.43
CA THR A 103 -1.72 -2.97 1.35
C THR A 103 -2.62 -2.15 0.44
N VAL A 104 -3.50 -1.32 1.01
CA VAL A 104 -4.39 -0.45 0.24
C VAL A 104 -3.59 0.59 -0.57
N GLN A 105 -2.55 1.18 0.02
CA GLN A 105 -1.64 2.10 -0.68
C GLN A 105 -0.94 1.43 -1.87
N LYS A 106 -0.38 0.23 -1.68
CA LYS A 106 0.26 -0.55 -2.75
C LYS A 106 -0.72 -0.87 -3.88
N GLN A 107 -1.96 -1.21 -3.52
CA GLN A 107 -3.00 -1.45 -4.50
C GLN A 107 -3.33 -0.21 -5.30
N ALA A 108 -3.50 0.94 -4.65
CA ALA A 108 -3.81 2.18 -5.36
C ALA A 108 -2.70 2.57 -6.35
N VAL A 109 -1.43 2.41 -5.95
CA VAL A 109 -0.27 2.56 -6.87
C VAL A 109 -0.34 1.56 -8.03
N GLN A 110 -0.73 0.31 -7.76
CA GLN A 110 -0.87 -0.70 -8.81
C GLN A 110 -2.01 -0.39 -9.77
N ASN A 111 -3.17 0.09 -9.28
CA ASN A 111 -4.28 0.52 -10.12
C ASN A 111 -3.86 1.69 -11.04
N LEU A 112 -3.05 2.63 -10.55
CA LEU A 112 -2.47 3.69 -11.40
C LEU A 112 -1.52 3.13 -12.46
N ALA A 113 -0.72 2.11 -12.13
CA ALA A 113 0.10 1.42 -13.13
C ALA A 113 -0.75 0.73 -14.21
N ASP A 114 -1.88 0.14 -13.81
CA ASP A 114 -2.82 -0.48 -14.75
C ASP A 114 -3.54 0.56 -15.62
N VAL A 115 -3.81 1.76 -15.08
CA VAL A 115 -4.31 2.92 -15.85
C VAL A 115 -3.29 3.32 -16.92
N VAL A 116 -2.00 3.43 -16.57
CA VAL A 116 -0.92 3.75 -17.52
C VAL A 116 -0.84 2.69 -18.62
N ALA A 117 -0.83 1.40 -18.25
CA ALA A 117 -0.80 0.30 -19.21
C ALA A 117 -2.02 0.33 -20.15
N THR A 118 -3.20 0.62 -19.62
CA THR A 118 -4.43 0.76 -20.40
C THR A 118 -4.37 2.00 -21.31
N GLY A 119 -3.79 3.10 -20.84
CA GLY A 119 -3.56 4.32 -21.62
C GLY A 119 -2.62 4.09 -22.81
N HIS A 120 -1.51 3.37 -22.62
CA HIS A 120 -0.65 2.95 -23.72
C HIS A 120 -1.38 2.03 -24.70
N SER A 121 -2.21 1.10 -24.21
CA SER A 121 -3.04 0.24 -25.06
C SER A 121 -4.00 1.06 -25.93
N LEU A 122 -4.69 2.04 -25.35
CA LEU A 122 -5.60 2.95 -26.07
C LEU A 122 -4.86 3.78 -27.13
N SER A 123 -3.67 4.30 -26.80
CA SER A 123 -2.83 5.04 -27.74
C SER A 123 -2.41 4.15 -28.93
N GLY A 124 -2.01 2.91 -28.66
CA GLY A 124 -1.67 1.93 -29.70
C GLY A 124 -2.88 1.55 -30.57
N ILE A 125 -4.06 1.36 -29.97
CA ILE A 125 -5.30 1.09 -30.72
C ILE A 125 -5.65 2.27 -31.62
N ALA A 126 -5.59 3.50 -31.11
CA ALA A 126 -5.89 4.71 -31.87
C ALA A 126 -4.94 4.89 -33.07
N HIS A 127 -3.65 4.61 -32.89
CA HIS A 127 -2.68 4.64 -33.98
C HIS A 127 -3.00 3.61 -35.07
N ASN A 128 -3.31 2.37 -34.66
CA ASN A 128 -3.66 1.29 -35.59
C ASN A 128 -5.04 1.48 -36.27
N PHE A 129 -5.98 2.15 -35.61
CA PHE A 129 -7.27 2.50 -36.20
C PHE A 129 -7.11 3.42 -37.41
N SER A 130 -6.17 4.38 -37.34
CA SER A 130 -5.91 5.31 -38.44
C SER A 130 -5.35 4.65 -39.71
N THR A 131 -4.77 3.45 -39.59
CA THR A 131 -4.17 2.70 -40.70
C THR A 131 -4.98 1.46 -41.11
N ALA A 132 -6.07 1.16 -40.38
CA ALA A 132 -6.91 -0.01 -40.65
C ALA A 132 -7.69 0.17 -41.95
N THR A 133 -7.51 -0.76 -42.88
CA THR A 133 -8.30 -0.87 -44.11
C THR A 133 -9.33 -1.99 -44.00
N GLY A 134 -10.59 -1.69 -44.31
CA GLY A 134 -11.71 -2.62 -44.28
C GLY A 134 -12.66 -2.44 -43.08
N GLN A 135 -13.96 -2.40 -43.38
CA GLN A 135 -15.04 -2.07 -42.44
C GLN A 135 -15.08 -3.00 -41.20
N GLN A 136 -14.93 -4.30 -41.39
CA GLN A 136 -14.95 -5.28 -40.29
C GLN A 136 -13.75 -5.15 -39.34
N ARG A 137 -12.60 -4.67 -39.82
CA ARG A 137 -11.42 -4.43 -38.98
C ARG A 137 -11.59 -3.16 -38.17
N GLN A 138 -12.19 -2.14 -38.78
CA GLN A 138 -12.51 -0.87 -38.14
C GLN A 138 -13.53 -1.04 -37.00
N GLU A 139 -14.57 -1.85 -37.21
CA GLU A 139 -15.56 -2.20 -36.18
C GLU A 139 -14.91 -2.88 -34.96
N ARG A 140 -14.08 -3.92 -35.17
CA ARG A 140 -13.37 -4.60 -34.06
C ARG A 140 -12.44 -3.66 -33.29
N HIS A 141 -11.75 -2.75 -33.96
CA HIS A 141 -10.89 -1.78 -33.29
C HIS A 141 -11.71 -0.77 -32.47
N GLY A 142 -12.89 -0.37 -32.94
CA GLY A 142 -13.84 0.45 -32.19
C GLY A 142 -14.29 -0.24 -30.90
N GLU A 143 -14.73 -1.49 -30.98
CA GLU A 143 -15.13 -2.29 -29.81
C GLU A 143 -14.02 -2.43 -28.77
N LEU A 144 -12.79 -2.72 -29.22
CA LEU A 144 -11.62 -2.82 -28.34
C LEU A 144 -11.29 -1.47 -27.68
N TYR A 145 -11.37 -0.37 -28.43
CA TYR A 145 -11.13 0.96 -27.90
C TYR A 145 -12.16 1.32 -26.82
N GLU A 146 -13.44 1.05 -27.06
CA GLU A 146 -14.50 1.29 -26.09
C GLU A 146 -14.33 0.44 -24.82
N ALA A 147 -13.97 -0.83 -24.97
CA ALA A 147 -13.72 -1.73 -23.85
C ALA A 147 -12.56 -1.21 -22.98
N GLN A 148 -11.44 -0.81 -23.59
CA GLN A 148 -10.29 -0.28 -22.86
C GLN A 148 -10.58 1.09 -22.24
N SER A 149 -11.36 1.94 -22.91
CA SER A 149 -11.80 3.23 -22.36
C SER A 149 -12.68 3.05 -21.13
N ARG A 150 -13.54 2.03 -21.14
CA ARG A 150 -14.39 1.69 -19.98
C ARG A 150 -13.53 1.18 -18.82
N ARG A 151 -12.62 0.23 -19.08
CA ARG A 151 -11.70 -0.29 -18.08
C ARG A 151 -10.86 0.82 -17.44
N LEU A 152 -10.35 1.76 -18.24
CA LEU A 152 -9.59 2.91 -17.74
C LEU A 152 -10.42 3.76 -16.76
N ARG A 153 -11.69 4.02 -17.08
CA ARG A 153 -12.59 4.76 -16.19
C ARG A 153 -12.90 3.98 -14.91
N GLU A 154 -13.13 2.68 -15.01
CA GLU A 154 -13.37 1.81 -13.84
C GLU A 154 -12.17 1.82 -12.89
N LEU A 155 -10.93 1.74 -13.40
CA LEU A 155 -9.72 1.80 -12.59
C LEU A 155 -9.55 3.16 -11.89
N LEU A 156 -9.86 4.27 -12.57
CA LEU A 156 -9.83 5.61 -11.98
C LEU A 156 -10.88 5.76 -10.88
N ASP A 157 -12.11 5.30 -11.11
CA ASP A 157 -13.18 5.34 -10.11
C ASP A 157 -12.86 4.46 -8.89
N GLU A 158 -12.24 3.30 -9.11
CA GLU A 158 -11.79 2.44 -8.03
C GLU A 158 -10.71 3.12 -7.19
N ASN A 159 -9.74 3.78 -7.81
CA ASN A 159 -8.71 4.56 -7.10
C ASN A 159 -9.32 5.64 -6.22
N ASN A 160 -10.32 6.37 -6.71
CA ASN A 160 -11.02 7.38 -5.90
C ASN A 160 -11.62 6.77 -4.62
N ARG A 161 -12.24 5.59 -4.71
CA ARG A 161 -12.78 4.88 -3.54
C ARG A 161 -11.68 4.44 -2.57
N LEU A 162 -10.54 3.99 -3.07
CA LEU A 162 -9.39 3.64 -2.24
C LEU A 162 -8.83 4.87 -1.53
N PHE A 163 -8.77 6.03 -2.20
CA PHE A 163 -8.31 7.29 -1.60
C PHE A 163 -9.24 7.80 -0.50
N ASP A 164 -10.55 7.76 -0.75
CA ASP A 164 -11.54 8.12 0.26
C ASP A 164 -11.39 7.25 1.51
N ALA A 165 -11.19 5.94 1.31
CA ALA A 165 -10.99 5.03 2.42
C ALA A 165 -9.65 5.23 3.16
N LEU A 166 -8.56 5.46 2.43
CA LEU A 166 -7.24 5.76 3.02
C LEU A 166 -7.30 7.05 3.85
N THR A 167 -7.94 8.09 3.30
CA THR A 167 -8.09 9.40 3.94
C THR A 167 -8.96 9.30 5.18
N ALA A 168 -10.12 8.65 5.08
CA ALA A 168 -11.01 8.41 6.23
C ALA A 168 -10.27 7.66 7.34
N THR A 169 -9.50 6.62 6.97
CA THR A 169 -8.74 5.86 7.95
C THR A 169 -7.59 6.68 8.56
N ALA A 170 -6.89 7.49 7.78
CA ALA A 170 -5.83 8.36 8.27
C ALA A 170 -6.37 9.39 9.28
N VAL A 171 -7.56 9.95 9.02
CA VAL A 171 -8.27 10.86 9.94
C VAL A 171 -8.70 10.14 11.22
N GLU A 172 -9.30 8.95 11.12
CA GLU A 172 -9.66 8.12 12.28
C GLU A 172 -8.44 7.80 13.14
N VAL A 173 -7.32 7.42 12.51
CA VAL A 173 -6.04 7.13 13.18
C VAL A 173 -5.46 8.37 13.84
N ALA A 174 -5.48 9.52 13.16
CA ALA A 174 -5.00 10.79 13.72
C ALA A 174 -5.82 11.21 14.97
N ASN A 175 -7.10 10.87 15.02
CA ASN A 175 -8.02 11.18 16.10
C ASN A 175 -8.04 10.16 17.27
N MET A 176 -7.23 9.09 17.21
CA MET A 176 -7.15 8.01 18.21
C MET A 176 -6.80 8.43 19.66
N LYS A 177 -6.54 9.72 19.97
CA LYS A 177 -6.39 10.17 21.36
C LYS A 177 -7.68 10.02 22.20
N SER A 178 -8.83 9.73 21.58
CA SER A 178 -10.15 9.62 22.23
C SER A 178 -10.93 8.34 21.91
N VAL A 179 -10.38 7.44 21.08
CA VAL A 179 -11.14 6.35 20.44
C VAL A 179 -11.01 5.05 21.25
N SER A 180 -12.16 4.42 21.53
CA SER A 180 -12.26 3.19 22.30
C SER A 180 -11.59 2.00 21.59
N ALA A 181 -11.25 0.93 22.30
CA ALA A 181 -10.65 -0.26 21.69
C ALA A 181 -11.51 -0.89 20.58
N PHE A 182 -12.82 -0.64 20.58
CA PHE A 182 -13.82 -1.17 19.66
C PHE A 182 -13.83 -0.45 18.30
N GLU A 183 -13.83 0.89 18.30
CA GLU A 183 -13.80 1.71 17.07
C GLU A 183 -12.50 1.53 16.29
N ARG A 184 -11.40 1.22 17.00
CA ARG A 184 -10.16 0.77 16.37
C ARG A 184 -10.43 -0.48 15.52
N THR A 185 -11.00 -1.52 16.12
CA THR A 185 -11.25 -2.80 15.44
C THR A 185 -12.14 -2.66 14.21
N ASP A 186 -13.09 -1.72 14.22
CA ASP A 186 -13.95 -1.43 13.06
C ASP A 186 -13.19 -0.78 11.90
N ALA A 187 -12.36 0.24 12.17
CA ALA A 187 -11.48 0.84 11.16
C ALA A 187 -10.52 -0.19 10.54
N HIS A 188 -9.99 -1.09 11.38
CA HIS A 188 -9.15 -2.20 10.91
C HIS A 188 -9.94 -3.16 10.03
N ALA A 189 -11.16 -3.55 10.44
CA ALA A 189 -12.01 -4.43 9.66
C ALA A 189 -12.38 -3.81 8.30
N ARG A 190 -12.62 -2.49 8.24
CA ARG A 190 -12.86 -1.77 6.98
C ARG A 190 -11.64 -1.79 6.06
N LEU A 191 -10.44 -1.47 6.58
CA LEU A 191 -9.20 -1.57 5.80
C LEU A 191 -8.95 -3.00 5.32
N LEU A 192 -9.20 -4.00 6.18
CA LEU A 192 -9.03 -5.40 5.84
C LEU A 192 -10.04 -5.85 4.78
N THR A 193 -11.29 -5.38 4.87
CA THR A 193 -12.34 -5.62 3.88
C THR A 193 -11.99 -4.97 2.56
N LEU A 194 -11.47 -3.74 2.55
CA LEU A 194 -11.02 -3.07 1.33
C LEU A 194 -9.81 -3.76 0.71
N ALA A 195 -8.83 -4.15 1.53
CA ALA A 195 -7.69 -4.92 1.08
C ALA A 195 -8.10 -6.32 0.56
N GLN A 196 -9.14 -6.93 1.11
CA GLN A 196 -9.71 -8.20 0.64
C GLN A 196 -10.51 -8.04 -0.65
N ILE A 197 -11.35 -7.00 -0.75
CA ILE A 197 -12.07 -6.67 -1.98
C ILE A 197 -11.07 -6.42 -3.10
N ALA A 198 -10.02 -5.64 -2.84
CA ALA A 198 -9.03 -5.34 -3.85
C ALA A 198 -8.14 -6.55 -4.23
N ASN A 199 -7.80 -7.43 -3.28
CA ASN A 199 -7.13 -8.70 -3.60
C ASN A 199 -8.04 -9.72 -4.31
N GLY A 200 -9.36 -9.66 -4.06
CA GLY A 200 -10.35 -10.58 -4.63
C GLY A 200 -10.74 -10.25 -6.07
N GLN A 201 -10.58 -9.00 -6.51
CA GLN A 201 -10.89 -8.55 -7.87
C GLN A 201 -9.71 -8.69 -8.86
N GLY A 202 -8.53 -9.11 -8.37
CA GLY A 202 -7.33 -9.38 -9.19
C GLY A 202 -7.24 -10.78 -9.80
N ARG A 203 -8.36 -11.52 -9.97
CA ARG A 203 -8.40 -12.86 -10.59
C ARG A 203 -9.39 -12.93 -11.75
#